data_AF-A0ABD0PLH1-F1
#
_entry.id   AF-A0ABD0PLH1-F1
#
_cell.length_a   1.000
_cell.length_b   1.000
_cell.length_c   1.000
_cell.angle_alpha   90.00
_cell.angle_beta   90.00
_cell.angle_gamma   90.00
#
_symmetry.space_group_name_H-M   'P 1'
#
loop_
_entity.id
_entity.type
_entity.pdbx_description
1 polymer ?
#
loop_
_entity_poly.entity_id
_entity_poly.type
_entity_poly.pdbx_seq_one_letter_code
_entity_poly.pdbx_strand_id
1 'polypeptide(L)' 'GVQEARAVAGLRQLTFSGMSGARVMGMLHDAIVYLVEQLQGANRCHRHTFRFHKQASQEEDLPVNPSGCARSEVYL' A
#
# COMPACT_ATOMS: atom_id res chain seq x y z
N GLY A 1 16.83 18.52 -19.76
CA GLY A 1 15.82 17.73 -19.01
C GLY A 1 14.80 17.08 -19.94
N VAL A 2 14.01 16.10 -19.48
CA VAL A 2 13.05 15.35 -20.33
C VAL A 2 12.04 16.28 -21.01
N GLN A 3 11.54 17.32 -20.32
CA GLN A 3 10.60 18.27 -20.93
C GLN A 3 11.23 19.15 -22.02
N GLU A 4 12.49 19.56 -21.85
CA GLU A 4 13.24 20.33 -22.86
C GLU A 4 13.47 19.50 -24.12
N ALA A 5 13.88 18.23 -23.97
CA ALA A 5 14.06 17.32 -25.10
C ALA A 5 12.74 17.09 -25.87
N ARG A 6 11.61 16.99 -25.16
CA ARG A 6 10.27 16.90 -25.77
C ARG A 6 9.89 18.17 -26.51
N ALA A 7 10.22 19.34 -25.97
CA ALA A 7 9.95 20.63 -26.62
C ALA A 7 10.70 20.73 -27.96
N VAL A 8 11.97 20.36 -27.99
CA VAL A 8 12.79 20.32 -29.21
C VAL A 8 12.23 19.33 -30.24
N ALA A 9 11.68 18.21 -29.79
CA ALA A 9 11.07 17.20 -30.65
C ALA A 9 9.61 17.53 -31.09
N GLY A 10 9.06 18.70 -30.73
CA GLY A 10 7.68 19.08 -31.07
C GLY A 10 6.60 18.24 -30.38
N LEU A 11 6.94 17.51 -29.32
CA LEU A 11 6.02 16.65 -28.59
C LEU A 11 5.20 17.45 -27.58
N ARG A 12 3.96 17.00 -27.31
CA ARG A 12 3.10 17.60 -26.28
C ARG A 12 3.79 17.61 -24.92
N GLN A 13 3.73 18.74 -24.21
CA GLN A 13 4.24 18.84 -22.85
C GLN A 13 3.49 17.91 -21.91
N LEU A 14 4.22 17.25 -21.01
CA LEU A 14 3.62 16.38 -19.99
C LEU A 14 3.09 17.26 -18.87
N THR A 15 1.80 17.13 -18.56
CA THR A 15 1.18 17.80 -17.42
C THR A 15 1.13 16.85 -16.23
N PHE A 16 1.49 17.35 -15.05
CA PHE A 16 1.32 16.60 -13.80
C PHE A 16 -0.08 16.81 -13.17
N SER A 17 -1.06 17.26 -13.98
CA SER A 17 -2.42 17.48 -13.50
C SER A 17 -3.00 16.20 -12.92
N GLY A 18 -3.44 16.27 -11.66
CA GLY A 18 -3.98 15.13 -10.93
C GLY A 18 -2.93 14.11 -10.46
N MET A 19 -1.63 14.31 -10.67
CA MET A 19 -0.61 13.49 -10.02
C MET A 19 -0.40 13.97 -8.58
N SER A 20 -0.55 13.05 -7.64
CA SER A 20 -0.14 13.22 -6.24
C SER A 20 0.92 12.19 -5.91
N GLY A 21 1.73 12.43 -4.87
CA GLY A 21 2.72 11.46 -4.41
C GLY A 21 2.10 10.09 -4.10
N ALA A 22 0.92 10.08 -3.46
CA ALA A 22 0.16 8.85 -3.20
C ALA A 22 -0.21 8.10 -4.49
N ARG A 23 -0.60 8.82 -5.55
CA ARG A 23 -0.90 8.20 -6.85
C ARG A 23 0.34 7.62 -7.51
N VAL A 24 1.45 8.36 -7.50
CA VAL A 24 2.72 7.91 -8.09
C VAL A 24 3.28 6.69 -7.36
N MET A 25 3.12 6.62 -6.03
CA MET A 25 3.54 5.47 -5.23
C MET A 25 2.53 4.31 -5.26
N GLY A 26 1.42 4.42 -5.99
CA GLY A 26 0.40 3.36 -6.04
C GLY A 26 -0.43 3.20 -4.76
N MET A 27 -0.32 4.11 -3.78
CA MET A 27 -1.06 4.05 -2.51
C MET A 27 -2.58 4.23 -2.66
N LEU A 28 -3.03 4.64 -3.85
CA LEU A 28 -4.45 4.69 -4.19
C LEU A 28 -4.97 3.37 -4.80
N HIS A 29 -4.08 2.43 -5.11
CA HIS A 29 -4.44 1.15 -5.71
C HIS A 29 -4.92 0.16 -4.65
N ASP A 30 -6.05 -0.48 -4.91
CA ASP A 30 -6.71 -1.38 -3.94
C ASP A 30 -5.84 -2.55 -3.52
N ALA A 31 -5.12 -3.18 -4.45
CA ALA A 31 -4.20 -4.26 -4.10
C ALA A 31 -3.08 -3.82 -3.13
N ILE A 32 -2.60 -2.57 -3.26
CA ILE A 32 -1.55 -2.07 -2.38
C ILE A 32 -2.13 -1.75 -1.01
N VAL A 33 -3.30 -1.12 -0.95
CA VAL A 33 -3.99 -0.87 0.32
C VAL A 33 -4.35 -2.19 1.02
N TYR A 34 -4.79 -3.20 0.27
CA TYR A 34 -5.06 -4.55 0.78
C TYR A 34 -3.82 -5.16 1.45
N LEU A 35 -2.65 -5.06 0.83
CA LEU A 35 -1.40 -5.59 1.38
C LEU A 35 -0.90 -4.78 2.59
N VAL A 36 -0.95 -3.45 2.52
CA VAL A 36 -0.45 -2.57 3.59
C VAL A 36 -1.31 -2.69 4.85
N GLU A 37 -2.63 -2.84 4.71
CA GLU A 37 -3.53 -3.02 5.85
C GLU A 37 -3.27 -4.32 6.65
N GLN A 38 -2.59 -5.31 6.06
CA GLN A 38 -2.22 -6.57 6.75
C GLN A 38 -0.91 -6.46 7.55
N LEU A 39 -0.15 -5.39 7.39
CA LEU A 39 1.16 -5.28 8.03
C LEU A 39 1.02 -5.11 9.54
N GLN A 40 1.96 -5.71 10.29
CA GLN A 40 2.04 -5.53 11.72
C GLN A 40 2.14 -4.05 12.08
N GLY A 41 1.32 -3.61 13.03
CA GLY A 41 1.29 -2.21 13.47
C GLY A 41 0.43 -1.28 12.61
N ALA A 42 -0.14 -1.76 11.48
CA ALA A 42 -1.13 -1.00 10.72
C ALA A 42 -2.30 -0.56 11.62
N ASN A 43 -2.63 -1.37 12.64
CA ASN A 43 -3.70 -1.06 13.59
C ASN A 43 -3.49 0.24 14.39
N ARG A 44 -2.25 0.71 14.53
CA ARG A 44 -1.90 1.97 15.18
C ARG A 44 -2.21 3.21 14.32
N CYS A 45 -2.57 3.01 13.04
CA CYS A 45 -2.95 4.08 12.13
C CYS A 45 -4.39 4.56 12.40
N HIS A 46 -4.63 5.20 13.56
CA HIS A 46 -5.97 5.61 14.01
C HIS A 46 -6.70 6.60 13.07
N ARG A 47 -5.98 7.26 12.17
CA ARG A 47 -6.54 8.18 11.16
C ARG A 47 -6.86 7.51 9.83
N HIS A 48 -6.51 6.23 9.66
CA HIS A 48 -6.78 5.46 8.45
C HIS A 48 -8.11 4.72 8.57
N THR A 49 -8.96 4.86 7.56
CA THR A 49 -10.19 4.07 7.45
C THR A 49 -9.86 2.77 6.72
N PHE A 50 -9.78 1.66 7.47
CA PHE A 50 -9.51 0.34 6.92
C PHE A 50 -10.61 -0.09 5.95
N ARG A 51 -10.19 -0.53 4.76
CA ARG A 51 -11.12 -0.95 3.68
C ARG A 51 -11.27 -2.46 3.61
N PHE A 52 -10.21 -3.21 3.83
CA PHE A 52 -10.16 -4.66 3.65
C PHE A 52 -9.98 -5.41 4.97
N HIS A 53 -9.04 -4.99 5.81
CA HIS A 53 -8.72 -5.67 7.06
C HIS A 53 -9.27 -4.89 8.25
N LYS A 54 -10.59 -4.87 8.38
CA LYS A 54 -11.24 -4.23 9.54
C LYS A 54 -10.72 -4.91 10.80
N GLN A 55 -10.15 -4.11 11.70
CA GLN A 55 -9.59 -4.61 12.96
C GLN A 55 -10.71 -5.30 13.74
N ALA A 56 -10.64 -6.63 13.84
CA ALA A 56 -11.48 -7.38 14.76
C ALA A 56 -11.09 -6.98 16.19
N SER A 57 -12.06 -6.84 17.08
CA SER A 57 -11.86 -6.30 18.43
C SER A 57 -11.06 -7.20 19.38
N GLN A 58 -10.57 -8.35 18.92
CA GLN A 58 -9.66 -9.24 19.64
C GLN A 58 -9.28 -10.34 18.64
N GLU A 59 -8.08 -10.27 18.06
CA GLU A 59 -7.44 -11.49 17.57
C GLU A 59 -6.94 -12.21 18.83
N GLU A 60 -7.47 -13.40 19.11
CA GLU A 60 -6.76 -14.34 19.98
C GLU A 60 -5.34 -14.47 19.43
N ASP A 61 -4.34 -14.39 20.30
CA ASP A 61 -2.94 -14.50 19.90
C ASP A 61 -2.76 -15.79 19.10
N LEU A 62 -2.53 -15.65 17.79
CA LEU A 62 -2.24 -16.78 16.92
C LEU A 62 -0.98 -17.48 17.44
N PRO A 63 -0.93 -18.82 17.45
CA PRO A 63 0.23 -19.54 17.94
C PRO A 63 1.48 -19.11 17.17
N VAL A 64 2.47 -18.59 17.90
CA VAL A 64 3.73 -18.12 17.33
C VAL A 64 4.49 -19.33 16.81
N ASN A 65 4.77 -19.34 15.50
CA ASN A 65 5.62 -20.36 14.91
C ASN A 65 7.00 -20.34 15.59
N PRO A 66 7.44 -21.45 16.23
CA PRO A 66 8.70 -21.50 16.96
C PRO A 66 9.95 -21.29 16.08
N SER A 67 9.82 -21.39 14.74
CA SER A 67 10.87 -21.05 13.78
C SER A 67 10.90 -19.57 13.35
N GLY A 68 9.96 -18.74 13.82
CA GLY A 68 9.93 -17.30 13.56
C GLY A 68 9.40 -16.85 12.19
N CYS A 69 9.03 -17.77 11.30
CA CYS A 69 8.37 -17.42 10.04
C CYS A 69 6.86 -17.22 10.24
N ALA A 70 6.35 -16.04 9.92
CA ALA A 70 4.92 -15.82 9.73
C ALA A 70 4.46 -16.57 8.48
N ARG A 71 3.71 -17.67 8.67
CA ARG A 71 3.03 -18.38 7.58
C ARG A 71 1.60 -17.83 7.48
N SER A 72 1.16 -17.57 6.25
CA SER A 72 -0.21 -17.15 5.94
C SER A 72 -1.21 -18.31 5.89
N GLU A 73 -0.74 -19.55 6.03
CA GLU A 73 -1.55 -20.77 5.97
C GLU A 73 -1.57 -21.51 7.32
N VAL A 74 -2.72 -22.09 7.65
CA VAL A 74 -2.92 -22.89 8.88
C VAL A 74 -2.12 -24.18 8.76
N TYR A 75 -1.38 -24.53 9.83
CA TYR A 75 -0.76 -25.84 9.98
C TYR A 75 -1.85 -26.87 10.32
N LEU A 76 -2.13 -27.80 9.40
CA LEU A 76 -3.00 -28.97 9.64
C LEU A 76 -2.26 -30.03 10.47
#